data_AF-A0A3M1SGJ6-F1
#
_entry.id   AF-A0A3M1SGJ6-F1
#
_cell.length_a   1.000
_cell.length_b   1.000
_cell.length_c   1.000
_cell.angle_alpha   90.00
_cell.angle_beta   90.00
_cell.angle_gamma   90.00
#
_symmetry.space_group_name_H-M   'P 1'
#
loop_
_entity.id
_entity.type
_entity.pdbx_description
1 polymer ?
#
loop_
_entity_poly.entity_id
_entity_poly.type
_entity_poly.pdbx_seq_one_letter_code
_entity_poly.pdbx_strand_id
1 'polypeptide(L)' 'RMVNARDDDIYFVTGSNVYGPMGLELVPVKGAENAKTFMKDHRGKKMLRFGEVTMKDIPGKMKMKGMKGMKMKGM' A
#
# COMPACT_ATOMS: atom_id res chain seq x y z
N ARG A 1 -9.10 -7.71 -19.62
CA ARG A 1 -8.39 -9.02 -19.50
C ARG A 1 -8.05 -9.21 -18.04
N MET A 2 -8.37 -10.36 -17.44
CA MET A 2 -7.90 -10.67 -16.08
C MET A 2 -6.38 -10.83 -16.07
N VAL A 3 -5.75 -10.40 -14.99
CA VAL A 3 -4.31 -10.55 -14.72
C VAL A 3 -4.15 -11.25 -13.38
N ASN A 4 -3.11 -12.06 -13.21
CA ASN A 4 -2.82 -12.69 -11.94
C ASN A 4 -1.86 -11.79 -11.15
N ALA A 5 -2.18 -11.52 -9.90
CA ALA A 5 -1.37 -10.68 -9.02
C ALA A 5 0.09 -11.17 -8.87
N ARG A 6 0.34 -12.47 -9.05
CA ARG A 6 1.66 -13.10 -8.95
C ARG A 6 2.46 -13.11 -10.26
N ASP A 7 1.88 -12.64 -11.36
CA ASP A 7 2.59 -12.53 -12.62
C ASP A 7 3.82 -11.61 -12.43
N ASP A 8 4.91 -11.94 -13.12
CA ASP A 8 6.21 -11.28 -12.99
C ASP A 8 6.22 -9.86 -13.55
N ASP A 9 5.20 -9.50 -14.33
CA ASP A 9 5.00 -8.15 -14.86
C ASP A 9 3.99 -7.31 -14.05
N ILE A 10 3.57 -7.75 -12.85
CA ILE A 10 2.69 -6.97 -11.98
C ILE A 10 3.46 -6.32 -10.83
N TYR A 11 3.23 -5.04 -10.65
CA TYR A 11 3.82 -4.21 -9.60
C TYR A 11 2.72 -3.56 -8.77
N PHE A 12 2.96 -3.39 -7.47
CA PHE A 12 2.07 -2.72 -6.52
C PHE A 12 2.73 -1.44 -6.06
N VAL A 13 2.05 -0.31 -6.25
CA VAL A 13 2.51 1.00 -5.78
C VAL A 13 1.76 1.39 -4.53
N THR A 14 2.49 1.72 -3.46
CA THR A 14 1.93 2.26 -2.21
C THR A 14 2.36 3.70 -1.96
N GLY A 15 1.53 4.42 -1.19
CA GLY A 15 1.77 5.82 -0.84
C GLY A 15 1.56 6.80 -1.99
N SER A 16 0.85 6.39 -3.05
CA SER A 16 0.43 7.27 -4.13
C SER A 16 -0.70 8.23 -3.70
N ASN A 17 -1.00 9.22 -4.53
CA ASN A 17 -2.18 10.09 -4.38
C ASN A 17 -3.43 9.56 -5.10
N VAL A 18 -3.42 8.30 -5.57
CA VAL A 18 -4.59 7.61 -6.11
C VAL A 18 -5.28 6.85 -4.98
N TYR A 19 -6.58 7.10 -4.84
CA TYR A 19 -7.40 6.53 -3.77
C TYR A 19 -8.38 5.51 -4.34
N GLY A 20 -8.54 4.40 -3.64
CA GLY A 20 -9.66 3.49 -3.83
C GLY A 20 -10.86 3.88 -2.96
N PRO A 21 -11.96 3.10 -2.99
CA PRO A 21 -13.15 3.36 -2.18
C PRO A 21 -12.87 3.37 -0.67
N MET A 22 -11.80 2.68 -0.23
CA MET A 22 -11.38 2.63 1.18
C MET A 22 -10.28 3.65 1.52
N GLY A 23 -9.93 4.54 0.59
CA GLY A 23 -8.87 5.54 0.78
C GLY A 23 -7.54 5.09 0.18
N LEU A 24 -6.46 5.20 0.97
CA LEU A 24 -5.12 4.83 0.50
C LEU A 24 -5.06 3.32 0.24
N GLU A 25 -4.56 2.92 -0.93
CA GLU A 25 -4.50 1.51 -1.34
C GLU A 25 -3.17 1.15 -2.02
N LEU A 26 -2.95 -0.15 -2.20
CA LEU A 26 -1.90 -0.71 -3.07
C LEU A 26 -2.42 -0.74 -4.50
N VAL A 27 -1.89 0.10 -5.37
CA VAL A 27 -2.36 0.19 -6.76
C VAL A 27 -1.59 -0.82 -7.63
N PRO A 28 -2.25 -1.83 -8.22
CA PRO A 28 -1.61 -2.76 -9.15
C PRO A 28 -1.39 -2.07 -10.51
N VAL A 29 -0.18 -2.19 -11.04
CA VAL A 29 0.22 -1.63 -12.34
C VAL A 29 0.95 -2.72 -13.12
N LYS A 30 0.49 -2.96 -14.34
CA LYS A 30 1.10 -3.94 -15.25
C LYS A 30 2.25 -3.32 -16.03
N GLY A 31 3.42 -3.94 -15.97
CA GLY A 31 4.66 -3.56 -16.64
C GLY A 31 5.53 -2.60 -15.82
N ALA A 32 6.84 -2.84 -15.82
CA ALA A 32 7.80 -2.05 -15.03
C ALA A 32 7.83 -0.58 -15.44
N GLU A 33 7.82 -0.30 -16.75
CA GLU A 33 7.84 1.07 -17.28
C GLU A 33 6.56 1.83 -16.90
N ASN A 34 5.40 1.21 -17.04
CA ASN A 34 4.13 1.79 -16.60
C ASN A 34 4.12 2.06 -15.10
N ALA A 35 4.66 1.14 -14.29
CA ALA A 35 4.75 1.34 -12.85
C ALA A 35 5.68 2.51 -12.50
N LYS A 36 6.79 2.70 -13.22
CA LYS A 36 7.69 3.86 -13.05
C LYS A 36 7.00 5.17 -13.45
N THR A 37 6.25 5.17 -14.55
CA THR A 37 5.45 6.33 -14.98
C THR A 37 4.40 6.67 -13.92
N PHE A 38 3.64 5.66 -13.46
CA PHE A 38 2.65 5.84 -12.40
C PHE A 38 3.27 6.43 -11.12
N MET A 39 4.43 5.95 -10.70
CA MET A 39 5.14 6.49 -9.53
C MET A 39 5.42 8.00 -9.68
N LYS A 40 5.82 8.46 -10.86
CA LYS A 40 6.11 9.87 -11.15
C LYS A 40 4.82 10.70 -11.14
N ASP A 41 3.81 10.26 -11.87
CA ASP A 41 2.58 11.02 -12.10
C ASP A 41 1.70 11.06 -10.83
N HIS A 42 1.75 9.99 -10.03
CA HIS A 42 0.91 9.82 -8.84
C HIS A 42 1.67 9.85 -7.52
N ARG A 43 2.92 10.35 -7.54
CA ARG A 43 3.73 10.55 -6.32
C ARG A 43 3.87 9.26 -5.49
N GLY A 44 3.97 8.12 -6.16
CA GLY A 44 4.15 6.82 -5.53
C GLY A 44 5.44 6.78 -4.71
N LYS A 45 5.40 6.16 -3.54
CA LYS A 45 6.54 6.13 -2.61
C LYS A 45 7.35 4.85 -2.71
N LYS A 46 6.69 3.74 -3.00
CA LYS A 46 7.33 2.43 -3.05
C LYS A 46 6.63 1.56 -4.10
N MET A 47 7.44 0.90 -4.91
CA MET A 47 7.03 -0.11 -5.88
C MET A 47 7.43 -1.49 -5.34
N LEU A 48 6.51 -2.44 -5.39
CA LEU A 48 6.65 -3.77 -4.81
C LEU A 48 6.16 -4.84 -5.81
N ARG A 49 6.77 -6.01 -5.80
CA ARG A 49 6.19 -7.23 -6.36
C ARG A 49 5.26 -7.88 -5.33
N PHE A 50 4.40 -8.78 -5.79
CA PHE A 50 3.44 -9.47 -4.91
C PHE A 50 4.10 -10.12 -3.69
N GLY A 51 5.22 -10.83 -3.88
CA GLY A 51 5.94 -11.50 -2.80
C GLY A 51 6.65 -10.56 -1.81
N GLU A 52 6.79 -9.27 -2.16
CA GLU A 52 7.45 -8.26 -1.32
C GLU A 52 6.47 -7.49 -0.44
N VAL A 53 5.16 -7.65 -0.67
CA VAL A 53 4.13 -6.97 0.12
C VAL A 53 4.11 -7.51 1.54
N THR A 54 4.37 -6.64 2.51
CA THR A 54 4.27 -6.96 3.93
C THR A 54 3.12 -6.23 4.61
N MET A 55 2.79 -6.62 5.84
CA MET A 55 1.79 -5.93 6.66
C MET A 55 2.09 -4.43 6.89
N LYS A 56 3.36 -4.01 6.75
CA LYS A 56 3.76 -2.60 6.88
C LYS A 56 3.43 -1.76 5.64
N ASP A 57 3.25 -2.41 4.49
CA ASP A 57 2.98 -1.75 3.21
C ASP A 57 1.49 -1.53 2.94
N ILE A 58 0.63 -2.21 3.71
CA ILE A 58 -0.84 -2.14 3.60
C ILE A 58 -1.35 -0.91 4.39
N PRO A 59 -1.98 0.07 3.73
CA PRO A 59 -2.57 1.23 4.40
C PRO A 59 -3.67 0.82 5.40
N GLY A 60 -3.85 1.59 6.46
CA GLY A 60 -4.85 1.31 7.52
C GLY A 60 -4.39 0.33 8.60
N LYS A 61 -3.30 -0.43 8.40
CA LYS A 61 -2.67 -1.24 9.47
C LYS A 61 -1.69 -0.43 10.31
N MET A 62 -2.14 0.71 10.84
CA MET A 62 -1.42 1.36 11.94
C MET A 62 -1.63 0.50 13.20
N LYS A 63 -0.54 -0.02 13.78
CA LYS A 63 -0.59 -0.46 15.17
C LYS A 63 -1.11 0.72 15.99
N MET A 64 -2.14 0.49 16.80
CA MET A 64 -2.61 1.43 17.82
C MET A 64 -1.47 1.71 18.80
N LYS A 65 -0.52 2.58 18.42
CA LYS A 65 0.64 2.97 19.22
C LYS A 65 0.16 4.05 20.20
N GLY A 66 -0.74 3.66 21.11
CA GLY A 66 -1.41 4.59 22.03
C GLY A 66 -2.21 3.94 23.17
N MET A 67 -2.55 2.65 23.11
CA MET A 67 -3.28 1.97 24.19
C MET A 67 -2.38 1.37 25.29
N LYS A 68 -1.11 1.76 25.37
CA LYS A 68 -0.23 1.35 26.47
C LYS A 68 -0.19 2.47 27.51
N GLY A 69 -1.22 2.56 28.36
CA GLY A 69 -1.15 3.41 29.55
C GLY A 69 -2.39 4.20 29.96
N MET A 70 -3.61 3.83 29.58
CA MET A 70 -4.80 4.36 30.25
C MET A 70 -4.93 3.68 31.62
N LYS A 71 -4.16 4.16 32.61
CA LYS A 71 -4.45 3.89 34.02
C LYS A 71 -5.80 4.52 34.31
N MET A 72 -6.83 3.70 34.56
CA MET A 72 -8.05 4.15 35.20
C MET A 72 -7.65 4.75 36.56
N LYS A 73 -7.64 6.07 36.64
CA LYS A 73 -7.58 6.79 37.91
C LYS A 73 -9.00 6.88 38.44
N GLY A 74 -9.24 6.20 39.56
CA GLY A 74 -10.31 6.51 40.50
C GLY A 74 -11.71 6.05 40.10
N MET A 75 -12.14 4.94 40.70
CA MET A 75 -13.40 4.84 41.43
C MET A 75 -13.10 4.13 42.75
#